data_AF-A0A842TC18-F1
#
_entry.id   AF-A0A842TC18-F1
#
_cell.length_a   1.000
_cell.length_b   1.000
_cell.length_c   1.000
_cell.angle_alpha   90.00
_cell.angle_beta   90.00
_cell.angle_gamma   90.00
#
_symmetry.space_group_name_H-M   'P 1'
#
loop_
_entity.id
_entity.type
_entity.pdbx_description
1 polymer ?
#
loop_
_entity_poly.entity_id
_entity_poly.type
_entity_poly.pdbx_seq_one_letter_code
_entity_poly.pdbx_strand_id
1 'polypeptide(L)'
;MIEIPANRFCDRERNYCLQIKRSQSLQIFNPAKRKLMENNNIKIQPNTFPKDNTFDNFENRIESKLKEILNLEDNWDGENSKSISEITAERTKKFLMELKKNLVKKYTQIPETPLILPGPNRSIDVHWRKKSYDLLVNLPMEPTAHITLAGDINNKSVIKLSITEDEEIEVLASWLNIAIQT
;
A
#
# COMPACT_ATOMS: atom_id res chain seq x y z
N MET A 1 12.17 0.83 37.22
CA MET A 1 12.17 0.06 35.96
C MET A 1 10.76 0.07 35.43
N ILE A 2 10.50 0.69 34.29
CA ILE A 2 9.17 0.71 33.66
C ILE A 2 9.16 -0.43 32.65
N GLU A 3 8.34 -1.45 32.89
CA GLU A 3 8.11 -2.52 31.92
C GLU A 3 7.39 -1.95 30.69
N ILE A 4 8.06 -2.00 29.54
CA ILE A 4 7.46 -1.63 28.27
C ILE A 4 6.75 -2.88 27.73
N PRO A 5 5.41 -2.87 27.55
CA PRO A 5 4.69 -4.03 27.04
C PRO A 5 5.16 -4.36 25.62
N ALA A 6 5.28 -5.66 25.30
CA ALA A 6 5.85 -6.20 24.06
C ALA A 6 5.18 -5.75 22.73
N ASN A 7 4.10 -4.96 22.80
CA ASN A 7 3.32 -4.46 21.66
C ASN A 7 3.46 -2.94 21.45
N ARG A 8 4.55 -2.34 21.95
CA ARG A 8 4.82 -0.90 21.85
C ARG A 8 6.18 -0.70 21.19
N PHE A 9 6.19 -0.22 19.96
CA PHE A 9 7.41 0.23 19.31
C PHE A 9 7.50 1.75 19.48
N CYS A 10 8.54 2.23 20.13
CA CYS A 10 8.75 3.64 20.42
C CYS A 10 10.09 4.07 19.80
N ASP A 11 10.05 5.07 18.91
CA ASP A 11 11.25 5.77 18.45
C ASP A 11 11.60 6.81 19.52
N ARG A 12 12.70 6.56 20.26
CA ARG A 12 13.13 7.40 21.39
C ARG A 12 13.65 8.77 20.98
N GLU A 13 14.03 8.95 19.71
CA GLU A 13 14.56 10.23 19.23
C GLU A 13 13.45 11.22 18.84
N ARG A 14 12.25 10.72 18.54
CA ARG A 14 11.15 11.53 17.99
C ARG A 14 9.87 11.57 18.83
N ASN A 15 9.87 11.00 20.04
CA ASN A 15 8.71 10.98 20.95
C ASN A 15 7.41 10.42 20.33
N TYR A 16 7.50 9.51 19.36
CA TYR A 16 6.35 8.79 18.83
C TYR A 16 6.35 7.32 19.30
N CYS A 17 5.22 6.87 19.84
CA CYS A 17 4.98 5.46 20.21
C CYS A 17 3.79 4.92 19.42
N LEU A 18 4.03 3.94 18.56
CA LEU A 18 2.96 3.20 17.90
C LEU A 18 2.32 2.24 18.90
N GLN A 19 1.06 2.49 19.25
CA GLN A 19 0.25 1.51 19.98
C GLN A 19 -0.42 0.56 18.98
N ILE A 20 0.09 -0.67 18.92
CA ILE A 20 -0.57 -1.77 18.21
C ILE A 20 -1.78 -2.19 19.05
N LYS A 21 -2.96 -1.62 18.78
CA LYS A 21 -4.20 -2.03 19.44
C LYS A 21 -4.67 -3.36 18.83
N ARG A 22 -4.81 -4.40 19.65
CA ARG A 22 -5.70 -5.55 19.34
C ARG A 22 -7.13 -5.04 19.32
N SER A 23 -7.61 -4.59 18.17
CA SER A 23 -8.95 -4.03 18.03
C SER A 23 -9.92 -5.07 17.46
N GLN A 24 -10.76 -5.62 18.33
CA GLN A 24 -12.06 -6.15 17.91
C GLN A 24 -12.95 -4.96 17.52
N SER A 25 -13.17 -4.76 16.22
CA SER A 25 -14.39 -4.15 15.66
C SER A 25 -14.24 -4.03 14.14
N LEU A 26 -14.97 -4.91 13.46
CA LEU A 26 -15.13 -5.01 12.02
C LEU A 26 -16.27 -4.09 11.56
N GLN A 27 -16.02 -2.80 11.31
CA GLN A 27 -16.84 -1.92 10.43
C GLN A 27 -15.87 -0.79 10.02
N ILE A 28 -15.38 -0.63 8.79
CA ILE A 28 -16.07 -0.53 7.49
C ILE A 28 -15.21 -1.28 6.47
N PHE A 29 -15.67 -2.45 6.03
CA PHE A 29 -15.28 -3.09 4.78
C PHE A 29 -16.60 -3.50 4.17
N ASN A 30 -17.03 -2.84 3.09
CA ASN A 30 -18.32 -3.15 2.48
C ASN A 30 -18.26 -4.57 1.89
N PRO A 31 -18.93 -5.58 2.48
CA PRO A 31 -18.83 -6.97 2.03
C PRO A 31 -19.42 -7.18 0.62
N ALA A 32 -20.21 -6.23 0.12
CA ALA A 32 -20.84 -6.31 -1.19
C ALA A 32 -19.82 -6.30 -2.34
N LYS A 33 -18.69 -5.58 -2.20
CA LYS A 33 -17.62 -5.59 -3.22
C LYS A 33 -16.87 -6.93 -3.29
N ARG A 34 -16.89 -7.73 -2.21
CA ARG A 34 -16.32 -9.08 -2.19
C ARG A 34 -17.15 -10.08 -3.01
N LYS A 35 -18.49 -9.93 -3.02
CA LYS A 35 -19.41 -10.80 -3.76
C LYS A 35 -19.49 -10.50 -5.26
N LEU A 36 -19.22 -9.27 -5.68
CA LEU A 36 -19.19 -8.91 -7.10
C LEU A 36 -17.90 -9.40 -7.81
N MET A 37 -16.80 -9.55 -7.07
CA MET A 37 -15.54 -10.09 -7.63
C MET A 37 -15.53 -11.62 -7.79
N GLU A 38 -16.46 -12.34 -7.17
CA GLU A 38 -16.58 -13.81 -7.29
C GLU A 38 -17.55 -14.25 -8.42
N ASN A 39 -18.41 -13.36 -8.93
CA ASN A 39 -19.46 -13.72 -9.88
C ASN A 39 -19.13 -13.47 -11.36
N ASN A 40 -17.98 -12.86 -11.65
CA ASN A 40 -17.51 -12.77 -13.02
C ASN A 40 -16.52 -13.91 -13.25
N ASN A 41 -16.75 -14.67 -14.33
CA ASN A 41 -15.95 -15.81 -14.83
C ASN A 41 -14.49 -15.43 -15.21
N ILE A 42 -13.87 -14.48 -14.51
CA ILE A 42 -12.45 -14.18 -14.61
C ILE A 42 -11.74 -15.18 -13.72
N LYS A 43 -11.27 -16.28 -14.32
CA LYS A 43 -10.26 -17.14 -13.69
C LYS A 43 -9.01 -16.30 -13.45
N ILE A 44 -8.88 -15.71 -12.27
CA ILE A 44 -7.59 -15.21 -11.80
C ILE A 44 -6.74 -16.45 -11.56
N GLN A 45 -5.94 -16.82 -12.55
CA GLN A 45 -4.89 -17.81 -12.34
C GLN A 45 -3.97 -17.27 -11.24
N PRO A 46 -3.51 -18.09 -10.30
CA PRO A 46 -2.45 -17.68 -9.40
C PRO A 46 -1.24 -17.33 -10.27
N ASN A 47 -1.01 -16.04 -10.48
CA ASN A 47 0.13 -15.59 -11.28
C ASN A 47 1.39 -16.08 -10.59
N THR A 48 1.98 -17.14 -11.14
CA THR A 48 3.38 -17.46 -10.94
C THR A 48 4.15 -16.26 -11.45
N PHE A 49 4.68 -15.46 -10.53
CA PHE A 49 5.60 -14.39 -10.86
C PHE A 49 6.73 -14.99 -11.73
N PRO A 50 7.00 -14.44 -12.92
CA PRO A 50 8.17 -14.86 -13.66
C PRO A 50 9.40 -14.65 -12.78
N LYS A 51 10.16 -15.73 -12.62
CA LYS A 51 11.42 -15.75 -11.89
C LYS A 51 12.50 -15.18 -12.80
N ASP A 52 12.28 -13.97 -13.32
CA ASP A 52 13.22 -13.33 -14.22
C ASP A 52 14.33 -12.67 -13.41
N ASN A 53 15.56 -13.16 -13.66
CA ASN A 53 16.81 -12.73 -13.06
C ASN A 53 17.34 -11.42 -13.69
N THR A 54 16.48 -10.57 -14.21
CA THR A 54 16.83 -9.21 -14.60
C THR A 54 16.60 -8.30 -13.41
N PHE A 55 17.57 -7.44 -13.11
CA PHE A 55 17.39 -6.24 -12.31
C PHE A 55 16.39 -5.29 -13.01
N ASP A 56 15.17 -5.75 -13.28
CA ASP A 56 14.09 -4.91 -13.76
C ASP A 56 13.78 -3.93 -12.64
N ASN A 57 14.34 -2.73 -12.83
CA ASN A 57 14.40 -1.67 -11.83
C ASN A 57 12.99 -1.39 -11.32
N PHE A 58 12.80 -1.43 -10.00
CA PHE A 58 11.56 -1.08 -9.30
C PHE A 58 10.90 0.18 -9.88
N GLU A 59 11.72 1.16 -10.27
CA GLU A 59 11.31 2.38 -10.97
C GLU A 59 10.63 2.10 -12.32
N ASN A 60 11.24 1.32 -13.20
CA ASN A 60 10.69 0.99 -14.53
C ASN A 60 9.33 0.30 -14.41
N ARG A 61 9.19 -0.62 -13.43
CA ARG A 61 7.91 -1.32 -13.21
C ARG A 61 6.81 -0.38 -12.73
N ILE A 62 7.14 0.56 -11.85
CA ILE A 62 6.22 1.61 -11.39
C ILE A 62 5.82 2.52 -12.55
N GLU A 63 6.80 3.00 -13.31
CA GLU A 63 6.55 3.88 -14.46
C GLU A 63 5.69 3.22 -15.52
N SER A 64 6.01 1.97 -15.88
CA SER A 64 5.21 1.20 -16.84
C SER A 64 3.76 1.09 -16.36
N LYS A 65 3.56 0.76 -15.08
CA LYS A 65 2.21 0.56 -14.57
C LYS A 65 1.42 1.86 -14.47
N LEU A 66 2.06 2.96 -14.08
CA LEU A 66 1.41 4.27 -14.06
C LEU A 66 1.04 4.74 -15.47
N LYS A 67 1.86 4.47 -16.49
CA LYS A 67 1.51 4.76 -17.90
C LYS A 67 0.29 3.98 -18.35
N GLU A 68 0.18 2.69 -18.00
CA GLU A 68 -1.02 1.90 -18.28
C GLU A 68 -2.27 2.52 -17.64
N ILE A 69 -2.16 2.95 -16.37
CA ILE A 69 -3.27 3.56 -15.63
C ILE A 69 -3.69 4.90 -16.24
N LEU A 70 -2.74 5.72 -16.71
CA LEU A 70 -3.03 7.01 -17.35
C LEU A 70 -3.72 6.87 -18.70
N ASN A 71 -3.57 5.73 -19.37
CA ASN A 71 -4.26 5.44 -20.63
C ASN A 71 -5.69 4.90 -20.43
N LEU A 72 -6.15 4.73 -19.19
CA LEU A 72 -7.52 4.32 -18.90
C LEU A 72 -8.49 5.48 -19.18
N GLU A 73 -9.47 5.21 -20.05
CA GLU A 73 -10.56 6.14 -20.33
C GLU A 73 -11.57 6.20 -19.17
N ASP A 74 -12.46 7.18 -19.20
CA ASP A 74 -13.63 7.19 -18.33
C ASP A 74 -14.44 5.90 -18.53
N ASN A 75 -15.01 5.37 -17.45
CA ASN A 75 -15.81 4.14 -17.40
C ASN A 75 -15.03 2.87 -17.77
N TRP A 76 -13.71 2.82 -17.51
CA TRP A 76 -12.85 1.66 -17.77
C TRP A 76 -13.29 0.35 -17.08
N ASP A 77 -14.09 0.43 -16.02
CA ASP A 77 -14.65 -0.70 -15.27
C ASP A 77 -16.14 -0.95 -15.54
N GLY A 78 -16.80 -0.13 -16.36
CA GLY A 78 -18.24 -0.18 -16.56
C GLY A 78 -19.08 0.37 -15.39
N GLU A 79 -18.45 0.97 -14.36
CA GLU A 79 -19.11 1.50 -13.16
C GLU A 79 -19.00 3.04 -13.05
N ASN A 80 -18.95 3.75 -14.17
CA ASN A 80 -18.77 5.20 -14.27
C ASN A 80 -17.48 5.71 -13.60
N SER A 81 -16.45 4.86 -13.48
CA SER A 81 -15.15 5.32 -12.98
C SER A 81 -14.58 6.44 -13.82
N LYS A 82 -13.80 7.31 -13.19
CA LYS A 82 -13.14 8.42 -13.87
C LYS A 82 -11.68 8.10 -14.14
N SER A 83 -11.15 8.63 -15.25
CA SER A 83 -9.73 8.56 -15.57
C SER A 83 -8.86 9.18 -14.46
N ILE A 84 -7.65 8.65 -14.35
CA ILE A 84 -6.65 9.12 -13.39
C ILE A 84 -5.87 10.29 -13.99
N SER A 85 -5.63 11.34 -13.21
CA SER A 85 -4.82 12.48 -13.66
C SER A 85 -3.33 12.20 -13.56
N GLU A 86 -2.54 12.84 -14.43
CA GLU A 86 -1.08 12.81 -14.37
C GLU A 86 -0.55 13.24 -12.99
N ILE A 87 -1.16 14.27 -12.38
CA ILE A 87 -0.80 14.76 -11.05
C ILE A 87 -0.90 13.64 -9.99
N THR A 88 -1.96 12.82 -10.03
CA THR A 88 -2.14 11.73 -9.06
C THR A 88 -1.11 10.62 -9.28
N ALA A 89 -0.82 10.31 -10.56
CA ALA A 89 0.21 9.34 -10.92
C ALA A 89 1.62 9.79 -10.51
N GLU A 90 1.97 11.06 -10.73
CA GLU A 90 3.24 11.64 -10.32
C GLU A 90 3.42 11.62 -8.80
N ARG A 91 2.39 12.00 -8.04
CA ARG A 91 2.39 11.92 -6.57
C ARG A 91 2.62 10.49 -6.10
N THR A 92 1.95 9.52 -6.72
CA THR A 92 2.13 8.10 -6.42
C THR A 92 3.55 7.62 -6.71
N LYS A 93 4.12 8.01 -7.85
CA LYS A 93 5.52 7.71 -8.18
C LYS A 93 6.45 8.29 -7.12
N LYS A 94 6.31 9.57 -6.77
CA LYS A 94 7.13 10.26 -5.77
C LYS A 94 7.06 9.56 -4.41
N PHE A 95 5.85 9.24 -3.94
CA PHE A 95 5.61 8.51 -2.70
C PHE A 95 6.37 7.17 -2.66
N LEU A 96 6.24 6.37 -3.73
CA LEU A 96 6.91 5.07 -3.82
C LEU A 96 8.44 5.18 -3.86
N MET A 97 8.98 6.20 -4.53
CA MET A 97 10.42 6.45 -4.58
C MET A 97 10.98 6.84 -3.21
N GLU A 98 10.30 7.74 -2.50
CA GLU A 98 10.72 8.13 -1.14
C GLU A 98 10.55 6.97 -0.15
N LEU A 99 9.52 6.12 -0.30
CA LEU A 99 9.37 4.90 0.48
C LEU A 99 10.52 3.92 0.26
N LYS A 100 10.86 3.63 -1.01
CA LYS A 100 12.02 2.79 -1.37
C LYS A 100 13.30 3.35 -0.75
N LYS A 101 13.54 4.65 -0.92
CA LYS A 101 14.72 5.34 -0.39
C LYS A 101 14.81 5.21 1.13
N ASN A 102 13.70 5.37 1.86
CA ASN A 102 13.67 5.20 3.31
C ASN A 102 13.92 3.74 3.73
N LEU A 103 13.34 2.76 3.03
CA LEU A 103 13.57 1.35 3.29
C LEU A 103 15.03 0.94 3.09
N VAL A 104 15.65 1.37 1.99
CA VAL A 104 17.05 1.10 1.68
C VAL A 104 17.97 1.79 2.69
N LYS A 105 17.74 3.08 2.96
CA LYS A 105 18.59 3.88 3.85
C LYS A 105 18.56 3.37 5.30
N LYS A 106 17.39 3.00 5.82
CA LYS A 106 17.22 2.66 7.25
C LYS A 106 17.33 1.17 7.54
N TYR A 107 16.91 0.32 6.62
CA TYR A 107 16.77 -1.12 6.88
C TYR A 107 17.56 -1.99 5.90
N THR A 108 18.23 -1.40 4.90
CA THR A 108 18.94 -2.12 3.83
C THR A 108 18.03 -3.09 3.07
N GLN A 109 16.72 -2.81 3.07
CA GLN A 109 15.70 -3.59 2.39
C GLN A 109 15.33 -2.95 1.06
N ILE A 110 15.22 -3.76 0.01
CA ILE A 110 14.60 -3.35 -1.24
C ILE A 110 13.16 -3.86 -1.20
N PRO A 111 12.14 -2.98 -1.13
CA PRO A 111 10.77 -3.45 -1.19
C PRO A 111 10.52 -4.16 -2.51
N GLU A 112 9.73 -5.22 -2.46
CA GLU A 112 9.15 -5.73 -3.69
C GLU A 112 8.25 -4.67 -4.35
N THR A 113 8.18 -4.71 -5.68
CA THR A 113 7.28 -3.83 -6.42
C THR A 113 5.82 -4.14 -6.05
N PRO A 114 5.05 -3.16 -5.56
CA PRO A 114 3.64 -3.35 -5.27
C PRO A 114 2.84 -3.56 -6.56
N LEU A 115 1.65 -4.13 -6.42
CA LEU A 115 0.60 -3.97 -7.42
C LEU A 115 0.10 -2.52 -7.36
N ILE A 116 0.00 -1.86 -8.51
CA ILE A 116 -0.54 -0.50 -8.61
C ILE A 116 -1.80 -0.59 -9.46
N LEU A 117 -2.90 -0.10 -8.91
CA LEU A 117 -4.24 -0.23 -9.48
C LEU A 117 -4.96 1.13 -9.43
N PRO A 118 -5.84 1.43 -10.40
CA PRO A 118 -6.75 2.56 -10.27
C PRO A 118 -7.66 2.33 -9.06
N GLY A 119 -7.74 3.33 -8.18
CA GLY A 119 -8.60 3.34 -7.00
C GLY A 119 -9.88 4.15 -7.22
N PRO A 120 -10.81 4.12 -6.24
CA PRO A 120 -12.05 4.89 -6.31
C PRO A 120 -11.77 6.41 -6.33
N ASN A 121 -12.70 7.20 -6.86
CA ASN A 121 -12.62 8.67 -6.82
C ASN A 121 -11.30 9.23 -7.37
N ARG A 122 -10.78 8.61 -8.44
CA ARG A 122 -9.53 8.97 -9.10
C ARG A 122 -8.27 8.82 -8.23
N SER A 123 -8.35 8.02 -7.16
CA SER A 123 -7.19 7.64 -6.35
C SER A 123 -6.36 6.54 -7.03
N ILE A 124 -5.19 6.24 -6.47
CA ILE A 124 -4.38 5.08 -6.85
C ILE A 124 -4.19 4.17 -5.65
N ASP A 125 -4.49 2.88 -5.84
CA ASP A 125 -4.26 1.83 -4.86
C ASP A 125 -2.88 1.19 -5.09
N VAL A 126 -2.10 1.11 -4.03
CA VAL A 126 -0.79 0.49 -3.98
C VAL A 126 -0.86 -0.68 -3.01
N HIS A 127 -0.67 -1.90 -3.52
CA HIS A 127 -0.96 -3.12 -2.79
C HIS A 127 0.26 -4.04 -2.76
N TRP A 128 0.80 -4.28 -1.56
CA TRP A 128 1.74 -5.36 -1.32
C TRP A 128 1.00 -6.56 -0.73
N ARG A 129 0.99 -7.68 -1.44
CA ARG A 129 0.32 -8.90 -1.00
C ARG A 129 1.25 -10.09 -1.03
N LYS A 130 1.41 -10.73 0.12
CA LYS A 130 2.17 -11.96 0.33
C LYS A 130 1.38 -12.93 1.18
N LYS A 131 1.95 -14.13 1.33
CA LYS A 131 1.38 -15.15 2.23
C LYS A 131 1.44 -14.70 3.70
N SER A 132 2.47 -13.95 4.10
CA SER A 132 2.70 -13.52 5.48
C SER A 132 2.15 -12.14 5.83
N TYR A 133 1.84 -11.30 4.83
CA TYR A 133 1.28 -9.97 5.05
C TYR A 133 0.48 -9.46 3.85
N ASP A 134 -0.43 -8.53 4.12
CA ASP A 134 -1.25 -7.82 3.15
C ASP A 134 -1.21 -6.33 3.52
N LEU A 135 -0.92 -5.43 2.58
CA LEU A 135 -0.86 -4.00 2.82
C LEU A 135 -1.37 -3.23 1.61
N LEU A 136 -2.49 -2.55 1.80
CA LEU A 136 -3.10 -1.62 0.85
C LEU A 136 -2.85 -0.18 1.31
N VAL A 137 -2.34 0.63 0.40
CA VAL A 137 -2.17 2.08 0.56
C VAL A 137 -2.97 2.75 -0.54
N ASN A 138 -3.92 3.61 -0.18
CA ASN A 138 -4.71 4.38 -1.13
C ASN A 138 -4.23 5.83 -1.13
N LEU A 139 -3.77 6.31 -2.28
CA LEU A 139 -3.33 7.68 -2.51
C LEU A 139 -4.46 8.48 -3.18
N PRO A 140 -5.09 9.43 -2.47
CA PRO A 140 -6.22 10.19 -3.01
C PRO A 140 -5.77 11.16 -4.10
N MET A 141 -6.68 11.52 -5.01
CA MET A 141 -6.44 12.54 -6.05
C MET A 141 -6.05 13.89 -5.44
N GLU A 142 -6.71 14.28 -4.35
CA GLU A 142 -6.50 15.58 -3.70
C GLU A 142 -5.18 15.59 -2.91
N PRO A 143 -4.26 16.54 -3.17
CA PRO A 143 -2.98 16.65 -2.46
C PRO A 143 -3.08 16.89 -0.96
N THR A 144 -4.17 17.51 -0.53
CA THR A 144 -4.45 17.81 0.87
C THR A 144 -5.21 16.70 1.58
N ALA A 145 -5.71 15.71 0.84
CA ALA A 145 -6.41 14.59 1.43
C ALA A 145 -5.42 13.57 2.00
N HIS A 146 -5.86 12.90 3.05
CA HIS A 146 -5.04 11.92 3.74
C HIS A 146 -4.85 10.64 2.94
N ILE A 147 -3.63 10.11 2.93
CA ILE A 147 -3.38 8.75 2.46
C ILE A 147 -3.98 7.80 3.49
N THR A 148 -4.67 6.76 3.00
CA THR A 148 -5.21 5.73 3.87
C THR A 148 -4.42 4.44 3.72
N LEU A 149 -4.11 3.82 4.86
CA LEU A 149 -3.35 2.57 4.91
C LEU A 149 -4.19 1.53 5.61
N ALA A 150 -4.25 0.33 5.04
CA ALA A 150 -4.89 -0.83 5.63
C ALA A 150 -3.98 -2.04 5.40
N GLY A 151 -3.46 -2.64 6.47
CA GLY A 151 -2.62 -3.82 6.31
C GLY A 151 -2.72 -4.78 7.48
N ASP A 152 -2.40 -6.03 7.21
CA ASP A 152 -2.23 -7.07 8.22
C ASP A 152 -0.92 -7.86 8.05
N ILE A 153 -0.39 -8.36 9.17
CA ILE A 153 0.68 -9.37 9.19
C ILE A 153 0.12 -10.64 9.81
N ASN A 154 -0.01 -11.70 9.03
CA ASN A 154 -0.52 -13.01 9.45
C ASN A 154 -1.84 -12.95 10.24
N ASN A 155 -2.74 -12.00 9.93
CA ASN A 155 -3.97 -11.72 10.69
C ASN A 155 -3.74 -11.33 12.19
N LYS A 156 -2.52 -10.96 12.58
CA LYS A 156 -2.16 -10.68 13.99
C LYS A 156 -1.97 -9.20 14.29
N SER A 157 -1.42 -8.45 13.35
CA SER A 157 -1.17 -7.01 13.47
C SER A 157 -1.97 -6.31 12.39
N VAL A 158 -2.83 -5.34 12.74
CA VAL A 158 -3.60 -4.56 11.77
C VAL A 158 -3.16 -3.10 11.87
N ILE A 159 -2.81 -2.49 10.73
CA ILE A 159 -2.60 -1.04 10.62
C ILE A 159 -3.79 -0.43 9.88
N LYS A 160 -4.39 0.61 10.47
CA LYS A 160 -5.38 1.49 9.83
C LYS A 160 -5.06 2.92 10.18
N LEU A 161 -4.58 3.68 9.22
CA LEU A 161 -4.14 5.07 9.42
C LEU A 161 -4.67 5.96 8.29
N SER A 162 -4.89 7.23 8.65
CA SER A 162 -5.20 8.33 7.74
C SER A 162 -4.24 9.44 8.12
N ILE A 163 -3.29 9.77 7.24
CA ILE A 163 -2.13 10.60 7.58
C ILE A 163 -1.81 11.60 6.45
N THR A 164 -0.82 12.49 6.64
CA THR A 164 -0.33 13.40 5.58
C THR A 164 1.02 12.95 5.03
N GLU A 165 1.25 13.09 3.71
CA GLU A 165 2.37 12.49 2.93
C GLU A 165 3.76 12.45 3.61
N ASP A 166 4.17 13.50 4.33
CA ASP A 166 5.54 13.61 4.88
C ASP A 166 5.78 12.79 6.17
N GLU A 167 4.78 12.61 7.03
CA GLU A 167 4.92 11.89 8.32
C GLU A 167 4.85 10.36 8.14
N GLU A 168 4.36 9.90 6.99
CA GLU A 168 3.90 8.52 6.80
C GLU A 168 4.97 7.56 6.35
N ILE A 169 5.90 8.07 5.54
CA ILE A 169 6.84 7.22 4.81
C ILE A 169 7.70 6.44 5.80
N GLU A 170 8.00 7.02 6.96
CA GLU A 170 8.78 6.35 7.99
C GLU A 170 8.00 5.26 8.73
N VAL A 171 6.75 5.54 9.11
CA VAL A 171 5.86 4.56 9.77
C VAL A 171 5.62 3.39 8.83
N LEU A 172 5.33 3.68 7.57
CA LEU A 172 5.11 2.67 6.54
C LEU A 172 6.38 1.86 6.26
N ALA A 173 7.54 2.52 6.13
CA ALA A 173 8.81 1.83 5.95
C ALA A 173 9.13 0.91 7.14
N SER A 174 8.86 1.35 8.37
CA SER A 174 9.04 0.52 9.56
C SER A 174 8.11 -0.71 9.53
N TRP A 175 6.83 -0.50 9.23
CA TRP A 175 5.85 -1.58 9.14
C TRP A 175 6.21 -2.60 8.06
N LEU A 176 6.56 -2.13 6.85
CA LEU A 176 6.98 -2.98 5.74
C LEU A 176 8.24 -3.78 6.09
N ASN A 177 9.22 -3.16 6.75
CA ASN A 177 10.41 -3.88 7.19
C ASN A 177 10.07 -5.03 8.16
N ILE A 178 9.15 -4.81 9.11
CA ILE A 178 8.69 -5.88 10.02
C ILE A 178 7.97 -6.98 9.23
N ALA A 179 7.08 -6.60 8.32
CA ALA A 179 6.29 -7.52 7.51
C ALA A 179 7.16 -8.40 6.59
N ILE A 180 8.20 -7.83 5.98
CA ILE A 180 9.15 -8.54 5.10
C ILE A 180 9.96 -9.60 5.87
N GLN A 181 10.24 -9.36 7.15
CA GLN A 181 11.03 -10.27 7.98
C GLN A 181 10.21 -11.40 8.62
N THR A 182 8.88 -11.41 8.43
CA THR A 182 7.96 -12.40 9.05
C THR A 182 7.54 -13.49 8.07
#